data_AF-A0A3D0HG97-F1
#
_entry.id   AF-A0A3D0HG97-F1
#
_cell.length_a   1.000
_cell.length_b   1.000
_cell.length_c   1.000
_cell.angle_alpha   90.00
_cell.angle_beta   90.00
_cell.angle_gamma   90.00
#
_symmetry.space_group_name_H-M   'P 1'
#
loop_
_entity.id
_entity.type
_entity.pdbx_description
1 polymer ?
#
loop_
_entity_poly.entity_id
_entity_poly.type
_entity_poly.pdbx_seq_one_letter_code
_entity_poly.pdbx_strand_id
1 'polypeptide(L)'
;MLGLGETKEEVEATLIDLAAVGVQIVTIGQYLRPSIEHLPVARWADPQEFAYYAKFGVKLGIKHVEASPLTRSSYHAKQAAESTTAQANGEPVVVRLAQVGSH
;
A
#
# COMPACT_ATOMS: atom_id res chain seq x y z
N MET A 1 2.16 -3.06 6.76
CA MET A 1 2.49 -4.37 6.15
C MET A 1 1.37 -5.33 6.51
N LEU A 2 0.94 -6.18 5.58
CA LEU A 2 -0.06 -7.21 5.82
C LEU A 2 0.60 -8.56 6.13
N GLY A 3 -0.07 -9.46 6.82
CA GLY A 3 0.43 -10.81 7.10
C GLY A 3 1.10 -11.00 8.46
N LEU A 4 0.93 -10.06 9.39
CA LEU A 4 1.44 -10.13 10.75
C LEU A 4 0.38 -10.58 11.77
N GLY A 5 -0.84 -10.84 11.32
CA GLY A 5 -1.96 -11.32 12.14
C GLY A 5 -3.09 -10.30 12.26
N GLU A 6 -2.98 -9.18 11.55
CA GLU A 6 -4.00 -8.14 11.49
C GLU A 6 -5.27 -8.61 10.78
N THR A 7 -6.39 -8.10 11.28
CA THR A 7 -7.72 -8.21 10.67
C THR A 7 -7.93 -7.10 9.63
N LYS A 8 -8.95 -7.27 8.78
CA LYS A 8 -9.31 -6.26 7.79
C LYS A 8 -9.73 -4.94 8.46
N GLU A 9 -10.49 -5.03 9.54
CA GLU A 9 -11.01 -3.90 10.29
C GLU A 9 -9.88 -3.08 10.93
N GLU A 10 -8.84 -3.75 11.45
CA GLU A 10 -7.65 -3.06 11.97
C GLU A 10 -6.86 -2.33 10.88
N VAL A 11 -6.77 -2.89 9.67
CA VAL A 11 -6.12 -2.22 8.53
C VAL A 11 -6.93 -1.01 8.08
N GLU A 12 -8.26 -1.13 8.00
CA GLU A 12 -9.15 -0.01 7.68
C GLU A 12 -9.07 1.10 8.72
N ALA A 13 -9.14 0.76 10.02
CA ALA A 13 -8.99 1.71 11.11
C ALA A 13 -7.64 2.44 11.04
N THR A 14 -6.56 1.71 10.77
CA THR A 14 -5.23 2.32 10.57
C THR A 14 -5.23 3.32 9.42
N LEU A 15 -5.86 3.01 8.30
CA LEU A 15 -5.94 3.95 7.16
C LEU A 15 -6.78 5.19 7.49
N ILE A 16 -7.85 5.04 8.27
CA ILE A 16 -8.66 6.17 8.76
C ILE A 16 -7.81 7.07 9.66
N ASP A 17 -7.07 6.49 10.61
CA ASP A 17 -6.23 7.25 11.53
C ASP A 17 -5.11 8.00 10.78
N LEU A 18 -4.47 7.36 9.81
CA LEU A 18 -3.46 7.99 8.96
C LEU A 18 -4.04 9.17 8.16
N ALA A 19 -5.23 8.99 7.58
CA ALA A 19 -5.92 10.06 6.87
C ALA A 19 -6.30 11.22 7.81
N ALA A 20 -6.78 10.92 9.02
CA ALA A 20 -7.20 11.91 10.01
C ALA A 20 -6.06 12.83 10.47
N VAL A 21 -4.82 12.31 10.53
CA VAL A 21 -3.63 13.10 10.85
C VAL A 21 -2.95 13.71 9.62
N GLY A 22 -3.55 13.59 8.44
CA GLY A 22 -3.10 14.25 7.21
C GLY A 22 -1.97 13.54 6.46
N VAL A 23 -1.78 12.23 6.67
CA VAL A 23 -0.81 11.45 5.87
C VAL A 23 -1.23 11.43 4.40
N GLN A 24 -0.29 11.80 3.53
CA GLN A 24 -0.55 11.94 2.09
C GLN A 24 -0.08 10.75 1.26
N ILE A 25 0.83 9.94 1.79
CA ILE A 25 1.45 8.82 1.08
C ILE A 25 1.45 7.60 2.01
N VAL A 26 0.86 6.49 1.55
CA VAL A 26 0.87 5.21 2.25
C VAL A 26 1.36 4.12 1.32
N THR A 27 2.16 3.20 1.86
CA THR A 27 2.58 1.97 1.17
C THR A 27 2.10 0.74 1.94
N ILE A 28 1.56 -0.24 1.22
CA ILE A 28 1.00 -1.47 1.79
C ILE A 28 1.62 -2.66 1.05
N GLY A 29 2.53 -3.36 1.74
CA GLY A 29 3.20 -4.57 1.24
C GLY A 29 2.87 -5.81 2.06
N GLN A 30 3.15 -6.99 1.50
CA GLN A 30 3.13 -8.26 2.23
C GLN A 30 4.34 -8.33 3.16
N TYR A 31 4.11 -8.75 4.40
CA TYR A 31 5.18 -9.12 5.31
C TYR A 31 5.89 -10.36 4.78
N LEU A 32 7.17 -10.18 4.49
CA LEU A 32 8.08 -11.23 4.08
C LEU A 32 9.05 -11.45 5.23
N ARG A 33 8.91 -12.58 5.90
CA ARG A 33 9.77 -12.98 7.02
C ARG A 33 11.23 -13.04 6.57
N PRO A 34 12.14 -12.22 7.14
CA PRO A 34 13.54 -12.20 6.70
C PRO A 34 14.34 -13.45 7.08
N SER A 35 14.12 -13.98 8.28
CA SER A 35 14.77 -15.20 8.78
C SER A 35 13.88 -15.93 9.78
N ILE A 36 14.26 -17.15 10.16
CA ILE A 36 13.53 -17.98 11.12
C ILE A 36 13.45 -17.38 12.54
N GLU A 37 14.29 -16.41 12.87
CA GLU A 37 14.27 -15.73 14.17
C GLU A 37 13.22 -14.60 14.22
N HIS A 38 12.73 -14.16 13.06
CA HIS A 38 11.68 -13.15 12.96
C HIS A 38 10.30 -13.79 13.11
N LEU A 39 9.30 -12.94 13.40
CA LEU A 39 7.90 -13.36 13.47
C LEU A 39 7.52 -14.19 12.23
N PRO A 40 6.81 -15.32 12.40
CA PRO A 40 6.30 -16.07 11.26
C PRO A 40 5.28 -15.22 10.48
N VAL A 41 5.17 -15.47 9.18
CA VAL A 41 4.06 -14.92 8.39
C VAL A 41 2.78 -15.56 8.90
N ALA A 42 1.88 -14.75 9.43
CA ALA A 42 0.60 -15.22 9.97
C ALA A 42 -0.39 -15.54 8.84
N ARG A 43 -0.38 -14.73 7.77
CA ARG A 43 -1.20 -14.94 6.58
C ARG A 43 -0.56 -14.36 5.32
N TRP A 44 -0.91 -14.94 4.19
CA TRP A 44 -0.65 -14.37 2.87
C TRP A 44 -1.91 -13.63 2.42
N ALA A 45 -1.80 -12.32 2.24
CA ALA A 45 -2.94 -11.51 1.81
C ALA A 45 -3.32 -11.84 0.36
N ASP A 46 -4.63 -11.88 0.08
CA ASP A 46 -5.12 -12.06 -1.28
C ASP A 46 -4.74 -10.84 -2.14
N PRO A 47 -4.31 -11.02 -3.41
CA PRO A 47 -4.01 -9.91 -4.30
C PRO A 47 -5.10 -8.83 -4.38
N GLN A 48 -6.38 -9.21 -4.22
CA GLN A 48 -7.51 -8.28 -4.25
C GLN A 48 -7.59 -7.40 -2.99
N GLU A 49 -7.05 -7.84 -1.85
CA GLU A 49 -6.98 -7.01 -0.64
C GLU A 49 -6.13 -5.76 -0.88
N PHE A 50 -5.02 -5.88 -1.60
CA PHE A 50 -4.17 -4.72 -1.93
C PHE A 50 -4.92 -3.69 -2.77
N ALA A 51 -5.64 -4.15 -3.79
CA ALA A 51 -6.48 -3.28 -4.61
C ALA A 51 -7.63 -2.65 -3.80
N TYR A 52 -8.17 -3.39 -2.84
CA TYR A 52 -9.18 -2.89 -1.91
C TYR A 52 -8.63 -1.76 -1.04
N TYR A 53 -7.50 -1.98 -0.35
CA TYR A 53 -6.93 -0.99 0.56
C TYR A 53 -6.41 0.26 -0.17
N ALA A 54 -5.87 0.11 -1.39
CA ALA A 54 -5.52 1.26 -2.23
C ALA A 54 -6.74 2.16 -2.49
N LYS A 55 -7.86 1.56 -2.94
CA LYS A 55 -9.10 2.31 -3.18
C LYS A 55 -9.68 2.89 -1.89
N PHE A 56 -9.60 2.15 -0.79
CA PHE A 56 -10.09 2.60 0.50
C PHE A 56 -9.31 3.82 1.01
N GLY A 57 -7.98 3.77 1.02
CA GLY A 57 -7.16 4.90 1.44
C GLY A 57 -7.34 6.15 0.58
N VAL A 58 -7.46 5.99 -0.75
CA VAL A 58 -7.77 7.11 -1.66
C VAL A 58 -9.13 7.74 -1.34
N LYS A 59 -10.16 6.94 -1.03
CA LYS A 59 -11.47 7.47 -0.62
C LYS A 59 -11.43 8.26 0.69
N LEU A 60 -10.48 7.96 1.58
CA LEU A 60 -10.27 8.69 2.83
C LEU A 60 -9.51 10.01 2.64
N GLY A 61 -9.02 10.30 1.44
CA GLY A 61 -8.29 11.53 1.13
C GLY A 61 -6.77 11.39 1.10
N ILE A 62 -6.23 10.17 1.22
CA ILE A 62 -4.79 9.93 1.05
C ILE A 62 -4.44 10.10 -0.43
N LYS A 63 -3.55 11.04 -0.76
CA LYS A 63 -3.22 11.41 -2.14
C LYS A 63 -2.58 10.28 -2.94
N HIS A 64 -1.75 9.45 -2.30
CA HIS A 64 -1.07 8.35 -2.95
C HIS A 64 -1.07 7.10 -2.07
N VAL A 65 -1.59 5.99 -2.61
CA VAL A 65 -1.54 4.69 -1.94
C VAL A 65 -0.94 3.67 -2.90
N GLU A 66 0.25 3.19 -2.58
CA GLU A 66 0.88 2.08 -3.30
C GLU A 66 0.61 0.78 -2.52
N ALA A 67 -0.12 -0.15 -3.12
CA ALA A 67 -0.43 -1.42 -2.49
C ALA A 67 -0.17 -2.59 -3.45
N SER A 68 0.78 -3.45 -3.10
CA SER A 68 1.05 -4.69 -3.83
C SER A 68 1.81 -5.68 -2.93
N PRO A 69 1.77 -6.99 -3.22
CA PRO A 69 2.52 -7.97 -2.44
C PRO A 69 4.01 -7.63 -2.29
N LEU A 70 4.63 -7.06 -3.32
CA LEU A 70 6.06 -6.78 -3.38
C LEU A 70 6.42 -5.30 -3.15
N THR A 71 5.48 -4.47 -2.69
CA THR A 71 5.77 -3.07 -2.40
C THR A 71 6.87 -2.98 -1.32
N ARG A 72 8.02 -2.40 -1.72
CA ARG A 72 9.18 -2.14 -0.86
C ARG A 72 9.30 -0.63 -0.70
N SER A 73 9.31 -0.15 0.54
CA SER A 73 9.43 1.29 0.86
C SER A 73 10.68 1.95 0.27
N SER A 74 11.73 1.20 -0.05
CA SER A 74 12.97 1.70 -0.66
C SER A 74 12.98 1.74 -2.20
N TYR A 75 12.05 1.07 -2.89
CA TYR A 75 12.10 0.97 -4.36
C TYR A 75 11.52 2.21 -5.07
N HIS A 76 10.70 3.03 -4.40
CA HIS A 76 10.04 4.19 -5.01
C HIS A 76 10.13 5.53 -4.26
N ALA A 77 10.86 5.64 -3.15
CA ALA A 77 10.98 6.92 -2.42
C ALA A 77 11.52 8.07 -3.31
N LYS A 78 12.34 7.75 -4.33
CA LYS A 78 12.80 8.72 -5.33
C LYS A 78 11.72 9.14 -6.34
N GLN A 79 10.86 8.22 -6.78
CA GLN A 79 9.80 8.52 -7.75
C GLN A 79 8.57 9.19 -7.10
N ALA A 80 8.27 8.86 -5.84
CA ALA A 80 7.21 9.52 -5.09
C ALA A 80 7.52 11.01 -4.86
N ALA A 81 8.78 11.37 -4.57
CA ALA A 81 9.21 12.76 -4.41
C ALA A 81 9.09 13.58 -5.71
N GLU A 82 9.36 12.98 -6.87
CA GLU A 82 9.23 13.63 -8.18
C GLU A 82 7.77 13.76 -8.64
N SER A 83 6.85 12.92 -8.15
CA SER A 83 5.42 13.06 -8.45
C SER A 83 4.76 14.22 -7.68
N THR A 84 5.34 14.67 -6.57
CA THR A 84 4.86 15.82 -5.79
C THR A 84 5.16 17.18 -6.41
N THR A 85 6.05 17.28 -7.40
CA THR A 85 6.41 18.54 -8.07
C THR A 85 5.69 18.78 -9.41
N ALA A 86 4.88 17.83 -9.89
CA ALA A 86 4.21 17.92 -11.20
C ALA A 86 2.67 18.00 -11.16
N GLN A 87 2.02 17.98 -9.99
CA GLN A 87 0.56 17.96 -9.90
C GLN A 87 -0.06 19.34 -9.66
N ALA A 88 -0.10 20.17 -10.71
CA ALA A 88 -0.98 21.33 -10.78
C ALA A 88 -2.39 20.98 -11.30
N ASN A 89 -2.62 19.80 -11.89
CA ASN A 89 -3.86 19.52 -12.63
C ASN A 89 -4.50 18.17 -12.24
N GLY A 90 -5.21 18.16 -11.10
CA GLY A 90 -6.52 17.53 -10.86
C GLY A 90 -6.94 16.13 -11.35
N GLU A 91 -6.13 15.29 -12.00
CA GLU A 91 -6.58 13.94 -12.43
C GLU A 91 -6.02 12.80 -11.56
N PRO A 92 -6.86 11.82 -11.15
CA PRO A 92 -6.41 10.68 -10.36
C PRO A 92 -5.59 9.70 -11.23
N VAL A 93 -4.38 9.39 -10.78
CA VAL A 93 -3.51 8.38 -11.41
C VAL A 93 -4.03 6.99 -11.07
N VAL A 94 -4.64 6.33 -12.05
CA VAL A 94 -5.04 4.91 -11.95
C VAL A 94 -3.80 4.04 -12.15
N VAL A 95 -3.28 3.44 -11.08
CA VAL A 95 -2.16 2.50 -11.13
C VAL A 95 -2.61 1.24 -11.90
N ARG A 96 -2.01 1.00 -13.07
CA ARG A 96 -2.20 -0.23 -13.84
C ARG A 96 -1.51 -1.38 -13.12
N LEU A 97 -2.29 -2.39 -12.73
CA LEU A 97 -1.79 -3.67 -12.25
C LEU A 97 -0.92 -4.29 -13.35
N ALA A 98 0.38 -4.43 -13.11
CA ALA A 98 1.25 -5.22 -13.96
C ALA A 98 0.77 -6.68 -13.91
N GLN A 99 0.17 -7.16 -14.99
CA GLN A 99 -0.12 -8.58 -15.18
C GLN A 99 1.22 -9.33 -15.20
N VAL A 100 1.43 -10.21 -14.22
CA VAL A 100 2.57 -11.14 -14.24
C VAL A 100 2.25 -12.20 -15.29
N GLY A 101 2.93 -12.12 -16.43
CA GLY A 101 2.83 -13.10 -17.51
C GLY A 101 3.29 -14.48 -17.03
N SER A 102 2.46 -15.49 -17.27
CA SER A 102 2.84 -16.90 -17.17
C SER A 102 3.50 -17.33 -18.48
N HIS A 103 4.74 -17.84 -18.40
CA HIS A 103 5.32 -18.76 -19.36
C HIS A 103 6.24 -19.73 -18.61
#